data_AF-F0GGC2-F1
#
_entry.id   AF-F0GGC2-F1
#
_cell.length_a   1.000
_cell.length_b   1.000
_cell.length_c   1.000
_cell.angle_alpha   90.00
_cell.angle_beta   90.00
_cell.angle_gamma   90.00
#
_symmetry.space_group_name_H-M   'P 1'
#
loop_
_entity.id
_entity.type
_entity.pdbx_description
1 polymer ?
#
loop_
_entity_poly.entity_id
_entity_poly.type
_entity_poly.pdbx_seq_one_letter_code
_entity_poly.pdbx_strand_id
1 'polypeptide(L)' 'RAMLLGGAHLPGERFIEWNFVSSSRAKIDAARSAWAAQTFGKVPGEENEWTRQPERNAH' A
#
# COMPACT_ATOMS: atom_id res chain seq x y z
N ARG A 1 2.46 -28.04 -11.15
CA ARG A 1 1.22 -27.24 -11.28
C ARG A 1 1.60 -25.91 -11.93
N ALA A 2 0.85 -25.41 -12.91
CA ALA A 2 1.14 -24.15 -13.61
C ALA A 2 -0.04 -23.19 -13.49
N MET A 3 0.25 -21.89 -13.44
CA MET A 3 -0.73 -20.81 -13.43
C MET A 3 -0.37 -19.81 -14.53
N LEU A 4 -1.36 -19.48 -15.38
CA LEU A 4 -1.23 -18.48 -16.44
C LEU A 4 -2.16 -17.30 -16.11
N LEU A 5 -1.60 -16.09 -16.06
CA LEU A 5 -2.31 -14.85 -15.79
C LEU A 5 -1.94 -13.84 -16.88
N GLY A 6 -2.94 -13.15 -17.45
CA GLY A 6 -2.74 -12.15 -18.49
C GLY A 6 -3.97 -11.26 -18.64
N GLY A 7 -3.77 -10.07 -19.21
CA GLY A 7 -4.80 -9.07 -19.44
C GLY A 7 -4.26 -7.89 -20.24
N ALA A 8 -5.14 -6.96 -20.63
CA ALA A 8 -4.73 -5.74 -21.31
C ALA A 8 -3.80 -4.88 -20.43
N HIS A 9 -2.90 -4.12 -21.05
CA HIS A 9 -2.02 -3.20 -20.33
C HIS A 9 -2.84 -2.14 -19.58
N LEU A 10 -2.53 -1.94 -18.30
CA LEU A 10 -3.12 -0.87 -17.51
C LEU A 10 -2.44 0.47 -17.88
N PRO A 11 -3.18 1.47 -18.39
CA PRO A 11 -2.57 2.72 -18.82
C PRO A 11 -2.02 3.55 -17.65
N GLY A 12 -0.88 4.19 -17.92
CA GLY A 12 -0.23 5.17 -17.04
C GLY A 12 0.65 4.57 -15.96
N GLU A 13 1.47 5.41 -15.35
CA GLU A 13 2.37 5.02 -14.27
C GLU A 13 1.59 4.55 -13.03
N ARG A 14 2.14 3.56 -12.32
CA ARG A 14 1.68 3.14 -11.00
C ARG A 14 2.85 3.16 -10.05
N PHE A 15 2.66 3.87 -8.96
CA PHE A 15 3.53 3.81 -7.82
C PHE A 15 3.04 2.65 -6.95
N ILE A 16 3.95 1.75 -6.59
CA ILE A 16 3.70 0.63 -5.70
C ILE A 16 4.68 0.79 -4.54
N GLU A 17 4.15 0.89 -3.33
CA GLU A 17 4.95 0.96 -2.12
C GLU A 17 4.28 0.18 -1.01
N TRP A 18 4.97 -0.88 -0.55
CA TRP A 18 4.40 -1.82 0.42
C TRP A 18 3.00 -2.28 -0.03
N ASN A 19 1.97 -2.10 0.79
CA ASN A 19 0.58 -2.47 0.50
C ASN A 19 -0.21 -1.38 -0.24
N PHE A 20 0.43 -0.28 -0.68
CA PHE A 20 -0.24 0.82 -1.36
C PHE A 20 0.09 0.86 -2.86
N VAL A 21 -0.96 0.98 -3.69
CA VAL A 21 -0.84 1.13 -5.14
C VAL A 21 -1.68 2.32 -5.58
N SER A 22 -1.08 3.23 -6.34
CA SER A 22 -1.75 4.44 -6.82
C SER A 22 -1.07 5.00 -8.06
N SER A 23 -1.81 5.73 -8.89
CA SER A 23 -1.24 6.56 -9.96
C SER A 23 -0.74 7.93 -9.47
N SER A 24 -0.86 8.22 -8.16
CA SER A 24 -0.45 9.48 -7.53
C SER A 24 0.46 9.23 -6.34
N ARG A 25 1.67 9.81 -6.39
CA ARG A 25 2.66 9.78 -5.31
C ARG A 25 2.13 10.42 -4.02
N ALA A 26 1.43 11.56 -4.14
CA ALA A 26 0.83 12.26 -3.01
C ALA A 26 -0.18 11.39 -2.24
N LYS A 27 -0.95 10.55 -2.95
CA LYS A 27 -1.85 9.58 -2.29
C LYS A 27 -1.09 8.50 -1.53
N ILE A 28 0.05 8.04 -2.06
CA ILE A 28 0.92 7.09 -1.33
C ILE A 28 1.48 7.74 -0.07
N ASP A 29 1.97 8.98 -0.18
CA ASP A 29 2.52 9.68 0.98
C ASP A 29 1.46 9.91 2.07
N ALA A 30 0.25 10.32 1.67
CA ALA A 30 -0.88 10.46 2.59
C ALA A 30 -1.27 9.12 3.25
N ALA A 31 -1.34 8.03 2.47
CA ALA A 31 -1.63 6.70 3.00
C ALA A 31 -0.55 6.21 3.95
N ARG A 32 0.73 6.46 3.64
CA ARG A 32 1.87 6.14 4.50
C ARG A 32 1.77 6.85 5.86
N SER A 33 1.46 8.15 5.85
CA SER A 33 1.27 8.93 7.07
C SER A 33 0.05 8.45 7.86
N ALA A 34 -1.06 8.17 7.19
CA ALA A 34 -2.28 7.66 7.83
C ALA A 34 -2.07 6.29 8.48
N TRP A 35 -1.26 5.43 7.84
CA TRP A 35 -0.91 4.10 8.35
C TRP A 35 -0.02 4.19 9.58
N ALA A 36 1.02 5.03 9.54
CA ALA A 36 1.88 5.28 10.70
C ALA A 36 1.09 5.88 11.88
N ALA A 37 0.14 6.77 11.60
CA ALA A 37 -0.74 7.39 12.60
C ALA A 37 -1.91 6.49 13.04
N GLN A 38 -2.06 5.29 12.47
CA GLN A 38 -3.13 4.34 12.81
C GLN A 38 -4.55 4.92 12.64
N THR A 39 -4.75 5.74 11.60
CA THR A 39 -6.02 6.44 11.32
C THR A 39 -6.92 5.74 10.29
N PHE A 40 -6.44 4.63 9.70
CA PHE A 40 -7.31 3.73 8.96
C PHE A 40 -8.33 3.06 9.89
N GLY A 41 -9.45 2.61 9.32
CA GLY A 41 -10.43 1.84 10.07
C GLY A 41 -9.78 0.63 10.73
N LYS A 42 -10.09 0.43 12.02
CA LYS A 42 -9.61 -0.73 12.77
C LYS A 42 -10.42 -1.97 12.40
N VAL A 43 -9.75 -3.11 12.41
CA VAL A 43 -10.40 -4.41 12.24
C VAL A 43 -11.01 -4.81 13.59
N PRO A 44 -12.32 -5.12 13.67
CA PRO A 44 -12.95 -5.54 14.92
C PRO A 44 -12.28 -6.79 15.49
N GLY A 45 -11.91 -6.74 16.77
CA GLY A 45 -11.19 -7.82 17.47
C GLY A 45 -9.66 -7.79 17.31
N GLU A 46 -9.12 -6.88 16.50
CA GLU A 46 -7.67 -6.70 16.25
C GLU A 46 -7.24 -5.24 16.52
N GLU A 47 -7.90 -4.54 17.44
CA GLU A 47 -7.71 -3.09 17.64
C GLU A 47 -6.27 -2.73 18.04
N ASN A 48 -5.58 -3.67 18.70
CA ASN A 48 -4.21 -3.55 19.19
C ASN A 48 -3.16 -4.13 18.22
N GLU A 49 -3.57 -4.70 17.09
CA GLU A 49 -2.66 -5.27 16.11
C GLU A 49 -2.44 -4.30 14.95
N TRP A 50 -1.18 -4.07 14.61
CA TRP A 50 -0.82 -3.34 13.39
C TRP A 50 0.58 -3.70 12.92
N THR A 51 0.75 -3.78 11.60
CA THR A 51 2.08 -3.99 11.01
C THR A 51 2.76 -2.66 10.76
N ARG A 52 3.93 -2.43 11.36
CA ARG A 52 4.75 -1.26 11.03
C ARG A 52 5.29 -1.40 9.59
N GLN A 53 5.08 -0.37 8.78
CA GLN A 53 5.73 -0.30 7.46
C GLN A 53 7.26 -0.13 7.62
N PRO A 54 8.07 -0.66 6.69
CA PRO A 54 9.51 -0.43 6.71
C PRO A 54 9.86 1.05 6.51
N GLU A 55 11.04 1.45 6.99
CA GLU A 55 11.59 2.77 6.69
C GLU A 55 11.84 2.89 5.18
N ARG A 56 11.59 4.07 4.61
CA ARG A 56 11.85 4.29 3.18
C ARG A 56 13.35 4.42 2.99
N ASN A 57 13.97 3.41 2.39
CA ASN A 57 15.37 3.49 1.98
C ASN A 57 15.52 4.66 1.00
N ALA A 58 16.44 5.59 1.30
CA ALA A 58 16.92 6.54 0.32
C ALA A 58 17.84 5.77 -0.64
N HIS A 59 17.30 5.33 -1.76
CA HIS A 59 18.10 4.88 -2.90
C HIS A 59 18.38 6.07 -3.80
#